data_AF-A0A7K7JJJ1-F1
#
_entry.id   AF-A0A7K7JJJ1-F1
#
_cell.length_a   1.000
_cell.length_b   1.000
_cell.length_c   1.000
_cell.angle_alpha   90.00
_cell.angle_beta   90.00
_cell.angle_gamma   90.00
#
_symmetry.space_group_name_H-M   'P 1'
#
loop_
_entity.id
_entity.type
_entity.pdbx_description
1 polymer ?
#
loop_
_entity_poly.entity_id
_entity_poly.type
_entity_poly.pdbx_seq_one_letter_code
_entity_poly.pdbx_strand_id
1 'polypeptide(L)'
;KIMHDAVGFKSSLTGKNYTMEWYELFQLGNCTFPHLRPGMDAPFWCNQGAACFYEGIDDAHWKANGTLVLVTTISGTMFNEMAQWVKYDNETGIYYETWTVQASPDKNSTVWFDSYECSKFILRTYQKLADLGAVFRKIQTNYTSIILFSGEPIYLGNETSIFGPQGNKTLAAAIRDFYNPFKPHQSVREFFVDLFKIIDRVILNHQFYLFYNLEYWFLPMKSPYLKIIYEEVPLPVGSKASSGI
;
A
#
# COMPACT_ATOMS: atom_id res chain seq x y z
N LYS A 1 13.69 6.93 -1.02
CA LYS A 1 14.05 5.51 -0.77
C LYS A 1 12.77 4.71 -0.87
N ILE A 2 12.78 3.58 -1.57
CA ILE A 2 11.66 2.64 -1.63
C ILE A 2 12.15 1.38 -0.94
N MET A 3 11.58 1.08 0.22
CA MET A 3 11.95 -0.06 1.05
C MET A 3 10.79 -1.05 1.10
N HIS A 4 11.11 -2.34 1.23
CA HIS A 4 10.15 -3.39 1.55
C HIS A 4 10.24 -3.70 3.03
N ASP A 5 9.10 -3.88 3.69
CA ASP A 5 9.01 -4.05 5.14
C ASP A 5 8.50 -5.46 5.52
N ALA A 6 9.16 -6.09 6.49
CA ALA A 6 8.84 -7.42 7.01
C ALA A 6 9.09 -7.52 8.52
N VAL A 7 8.47 -8.50 9.19
CA VAL A 7 8.73 -8.84 10.60
C VAL A 7 9.47 -10.17 10.71
N GLY A 8 10.63 -10.16 11.37
CA GLY A 8 11.34 -11.37 11.75
C GLY A 8 10.97 -11.85 13.16
N PHE A 9 10.75 -13.16 13.31
CA PHE A 9 10.54 -13.83 14.60
C PHE A 9 11.66 -14.83 14.87
N LYS A 10 12.16 -14.90 16.11
CA LYS A 10 13.11 -15.92 16.54
C LYS A 10 12.68 -16.49 17.89
N SER A 11 12.54 -17.80 17.97
CA SER A 11 12.20 -18.50 19.21
C SER A 11 13.47 -18.92 19.94
N SER A 12 13.59 -18.55 21.22
CA SER A 12 14.67 -19.04 22.09
C SER A 12 14.52 -20.52 22.44
N LEU A 13 13.28 -21.03 22.47
CA LEU A 13 13.00 -22.43 22.80
C LEU A 13 13.33 -23.38 21.65
N THR A 14 12.94 -23.03 20.43
CA THR A 14 13.16 -23.90 19.25
C THR A 14 14.44 -23.56 18.49
N GLY A 15 15.04 -22.41 18.76
CA GLY A 15 16.20 -21.88 18.02
C GLY A 15 15.88 -21.40 16.60
N LYS A 16 14.70 -21.74 16.07
CA LYS A 16 14.25 -21.39 14.72
C LYS A 16 13.86 -19.91 14.61
N ASN A 17 13.97 -19.39 13.39
CA ASN A 17 13.50 -18.08 13.04
C ASN A 17 12.59 -18.14 11.80
N TYR A 18 11.79 -17.09 11.63
CA TYR A 18 10.77 -17.00 10.60
C TYR A 18 10.68 -15.56 10.12
N THR A 19 10.29 -15.39 8.86
CA THR A 19 9.96 -14.09 8.28
C THR A 19 8.48 -14.04 7.98
N MET A 20 7.86 -12.91 8.30
CA MET A 20 6.47 -12.60 7.97
C MET A 20 6.41 -11.28 7.23
N GLU A 21 5.74 -11.29 6.09
CA GLU A 21 5.58 -10.13 5.21
C GLU A 21 4.17 -10.13 4.63
N TRP A 22 3.77 -9.01 4.02
CA TRP A 22 2.52 -8.89 3.29
C TRP A 22 2.78 -8.11 2.02
N TYR A 23 2.53 -8.72 0.87
CA TYR A 23 2.85 -8.11 -0.42
C TYR A 23 1.92 -8.60 -1.52
N GLU A 24 2.10 -8.07 -2.72
CA GLU A 24 1.28 -8.31 -3.90
C GLU A 24 1.43 -9.75 -4.40
N LEU A 25 0.30 -10.43 -4.62
CA LEU A 25 0.32 -11.75 -5.26
C LEU A 25 0.83 -11.70 -6.71
N PHE A 26 0.61 -10.55 -7.37
CA PHE A 26 0.91 -10.36 -8.78
C PHE A 26 1.86 -9.18 -9.04
N GLN A 27 2.70 -8.82 -8.08
CA GLN A 27 3.63 -7.67 -8.13
C GLN A 27 2.95 -6.29 -8.16
N LEU A 28 3.69 -5.27 -7.70
CA LEU A 28 3.24 -3.89 -7.53
C LEU A 28 2.49 -3.32 -8.74
N GLY A 29 3.02 -3.48 -9.95
CA GLY A 29 2.41 -2.89 -11.16
C GLY A 29 0.96 -3.32 -11.39
N ASN A 30 0.63 -4.59 -11.10
CA ASN A 30 -0.72 -5.14 -11.25
C ASN A 30 -1.67 -4.72 -10.11
N CYS A 31 -1.11 -4.29 -8.97
CA CYS A 31 -1.87 -3.70 -7.87
C CYS A 31 -2.09 -2.21 -8.06
N THR A 32 -1.21 -1.51 -8.77
CA THR A 32 -1.30 -0.06 -9.00
C THR A 32 -2.13 0.31 -10.23
N PHE A 33 -2.05 -0.49 -11.30
CA PHE A 33 -2.75 -0.19 -12.57
C PHE A 33 -3.48 -1.42 -13.13
N PRO A 34 -4.69 -1.25 -13.70
CA PRO A 34 -5.47 -2.36 -14.21
C PRO A 34 -5.02 -2.81 -15.60
N HIS A 35 -5.45 -4.02 -15.97
CA HIS A 35 -5.35 -4.51 -17.34
C HIS A 35 -6.58 -4.10 -18.16
N LEU A 36 -6.34 -3.51 -19.33
CA LEU A 36 -7.39 -3.24 -20.32
C LEU A 36 -7.51 -4.42 -21.28
N ARG A 37 -8.56 -5.22 -21.13
CA ARG A 37 -8.78 -6.42 -21.95
C ARG A 37 -9.74 -6.12 -23.12
N PRO A 38 -9.48 -6.65 -24.33
CA PRO A 38 -10.46 -6.63 -25.42
C PRO A 38 -11.74 -7.38 -24.99
N GLY A 39 -12.91 -6.81 -25.30
CA GLY A 39 -14.20 -7.42 -24.97
C GLY A 39 -14.66 -7.24 -23.51
N MET A 40 -13.92 -6.51 -22.69
CA MET A 40 -14.35 -6.07 -21.36
C MET A 40 -14.40 -4.56 -21.29
N ASP A 41 -15.56 -4.02 -20.89
CA ASP A 41 -15.76 -2.58 -20.75
C ASP A 41 -15.01 -2.01 -19.54
N ALA A 42 -15.07 -2.72 -18.40
CA ALA A 42 -14.34 -2.35 -17.20
C ALA A 42 -12.85 -2.74 -17.26
N PRO A 43 -11.94 -1.89 -16.73
CA PRO A 43 -10.56 -2.29 -16.43
C PRO A 43 -10.51 -3.45 -15.43
N PHE A 44 -9.68 -4.46 -15.69
CA PHE A 44 -9.56 -5.66 -14.86
C PHE A 44 -8.39 -5.55 -13.89
N TRP A 45 -8.66 -5.67 -12.59
CA TRP A 45 -7.67 -5.53 -11.53
C TRP A 45 -7.15 -6.88 -11.04
N CYS A 46 -5.83 -7.00 -10.92
CA CYS A 46 -5.14 -8.12 -10.29
C CYS A 46 -4.46 -7.65 -8.99
N ASN A 47 -5.20 -6.91 -8.16
CA ASN A 47 -4.66 -6.13 -7.05
C ASN A 47 -4.71 -6.83 -5.69
N GLN A 48 -4.69 -8.16 -5.67
CA GLN A 48 -4.72 -8.90 -4.41
C GLN A 48 -3.35 -8.88 -3.71
N GLY A 49 -3.37 -8.67 -2.40
CA GLY A 49 -2.22 -8.82 -1.52
C GLY A 49 -2.52 -9.83 -0.41
N ALA A 50 -1.48 -10.47 0.12
CA ALA A 50 -1.64 -11.49 1.15
C ALA A 50 -0.42 -11.57 2.08
N ALA A 51 -0.65 -12.08 3.28
CA ALA A 51 0.41 -12.40 4.23
C ALA A 51 1.18 -13.66 3.79
N CYS A 52 2.51 -13.60 3.87
CA CYS A 52 3.41 -14.73 3.68
C CYS A 52 4.18 -14.98 4.99
N PHE A 53 4.27 -16.24 5.41
CA PHE A 53 5.03 -16.65 6.60
C PHE A 53 5.87 -17.89 6.27
N TYR A 54 7.18 -17.80 6.46
CA TYR A 54 8.11 -18.88 6.11
C TYR A 54 9.30 -18.97 7.08
N GLU A 55 9.94 -20.14 7.11
CA GLU A 55 11.10 -20.42 7.95
C GLU A 55 12.36 -19.75 7.38
N GLY A 56 13.17 -19.16 8.26
CA GLY A 56 14.39 -18.44 7.90
C GLY A 56 14.24 -16.93 7.96
N ILE A 57 15.30 -16.26 8.45
CA ILE A 57 15.55 -14.84 8.21
C ILE A 57 16.83 -14.78 7.38
N ASP A 58 16.76 -14.21 6.17
CA ASP A 58 17.93 -13.98 5.34
C ASP A 58 18.67 -12.71 5.78
N ASP A 59 19.61 -12.88 6.72
CA ASP A 59 20.43 -11.79 7.26
C ASP A 59 21.14 -10.97 6.18
N ALA A 60 21.59 -11.61 5.08
CA ALA A 60 22.30 -10.92 4.02
C ALA A 60 21.37 -9.98 3.25
N HIS A 61 20.15 -10.46 2.93
CA HIS A 61 19.12 -9.66 2.28
C HIS A 61 18.81 -8.38 3.09
N TRP A 62 18.53 -8.53 4.38
CA TRP A 62 18.09 -7.40 5.23
C TRP A 62 19.22 -6.46 5.66
N LYS A 63 20.47 -6.93 5.77
CA LYS A 63 21.60 -6.10 6.24
C LYS A 63 22.39 -5.45 5.12
N ALA A 64 22.39 -5.99 3.90
CA ALA A 64 23.23 -5.49 2.83
C ALA A 64 22.92 -4.02 2.48
N ASN A 65 21.63 -3.69 2.32
CA ASN A 65 21.15 -2.35 1.98
C ASN A 65 19.88 -1.95 2.75
N GLY A 66 19.63 -2.60 3.89
CA GLY A 66 18.41 -2.43 4.69
C GLY A 66 18.70 -2.36 6.19
N THR A 67 17.68 -2.75 6.97
CA THR A 67 17.74 -2.76 8.43
C THR A 67 17.29 -4.11 8.97
N LEU A 68 18.06 -4.69 9.89
CA LEU A 68 17.65 -5.84 10.69
C LEU A 68 17.91 -5.53 12.16
N VAL A 69 16.86 -5.21 12.91
CA VAL A 69 16.96 -4.80 14.32
C VAL A 69 15.88 -5.44 15.17
N LEU A 70 16.23 -5.86 16.38
CA LEU A 70 15.28 -6.38 17.36
C LEU A 70 14.44 -5.23 17.93
N VAL A 71 13.12 -5.28 17.71
CA VAL A 71 12.19 -4.23 18.15
C VAL A 71 11.46 -4.54 19.46
N THR A 72 11.19 -5.81 19.76
CA THR A 72 10.53 -6.25 21.00
C THR A 72 10.80 -7.74 21.27
N THR A 73 10.47 -8.21 22.48
CA THR A 73 10.40 -9.63 22.84
C THR A 73 9.00 -9.94 23.35
N ILE A 74 8.36 -10.97 22.80
CA ILE A 74 6.99 -11.37 23.13
C ILE A 74 6.94 -12.79 23.69
N SER A 75 5.87 -13.12 24.40
CA SER A 75 5.61 -14.50 24.82
C SER A 75 5.09 -15.36 23.66
N GLY A 76 5.22 -16.68 23.77
CA GLY A 76 4.61 -17.61 22.80
C GLY A 76 3.09 -17.45 22.72
N THR A 77 2.43 -17.12 23.83
CA THR A 77 0.99 -16.82 23.86
C THR A 77 0.65 -15.60 23.01
N MET A 78 1.39 -14.50 23.14
CA MET A 78 1.20 -13.31 22.30
C MET A 78 1.41 -13.62 20.82
N PHE A 79 2.43 -14.43 20.49
CA PHE A 79 2.66 -14.88 19.11
C PHE A 79 1.45 -15.66 18.57
N ASN A 80 0.92 -16.61 19.34
CA ASN A 80 -0.23 -17.42 18.93
C ASN A 80 -1.49 -16.58 18.71
N GLU A 81 -1.76 -15.61 19.58
CA GLU A 81 -2.88 -14.68 19.43
C GLU A 81 -2.71 -13.74 18.23
N MET A 82 -1.49 -13.24 18.02
CA MET A 82 -1.14 -12.47 16.83
C MET A 82 -1.33 -13.29 15.55
N ALA A 83 -0.93 -14.56 15.54
CA ALA A 83 -1.09 -15.44 14.37
C ALA A 83 -2.57 -15.67 14.00
N GLN A 84 -3.47 -15.80 14.99
CA GLN A 84 -4.91 -15.86 14.73
C GLN A 84 -5.44 -14.56 14.12
N TRP A 85 -4.95 -13.41 14.61
CA TRP A 85 -5.27 -12.11 14.04
C TRP A 85 -4.73 -11.96 12.61
N VAL A 86 -3.50 -12.39 12.31
CA VAL A 86 -2.93 -12.36 10.94
C VAL A 86 -3.80 -13.17 9.98
N LYS A 87 -4.29 -14.34 10.41
CA LYS A 87 -5.22 -15.14 9.60
C LYS A 87 -6.49 -14.35 9.27
N TYR A 88 -7.09 -13.70 10.26
CA TYR A 88 -8.28 -12.86 10.06
C TYR A 88 -8.01 -11.64 9.16
N ASP A 89 -6.89 -10.93 9.37
CA ASP A 89 -6.48 -9.78 8.52
C ASP A 89 -6.28 -10.24 7.07
N ASN A 90 -5.69 -11.42 6.86
CA ASN A 90 -5.47 -11.99 5.53
C ASN A 90 -6.76 -12.44 4.82
N GLU A 91 -7.81 -12.76 5.57
CA GLU A 91 -9.12 -13.14 5.02
C GLU A 91 -10.02 -11.92 4.74
N THR A 92 -9.71 -10.75 5.32
CA THR A 92 -10.56 -9.55 5.25
C THR A 92 -9.92 -8.38 4.48
N GLY A 93 -8.61 -8.21 4.58
CA GLY A 93 -7.81 -7.21 3.87
C GLY A 93 -7.17 -7.74 2.59
N ILE A 94 -8.00 -8.03 1.60
CA ILE A 94 -7.59 -8.84 0.43
C ILE A 94 -6.99 -8.03 -0.73
N TYR A 95 -7.03 -6.71 -0.71
CA TYR A 95 -6.54 -5.85 -1.78
C TYR A 95 -5.33 -5.03 -1.33
N TYR A 96 -4.39 -4.84 -2.24
CA TYR A 96 -3.22 -3.98 -2.08
C TYR A 96 -3.53 -2.60 -2.68
N GLU A 97 -3.28 -1.54 -1.91
CA GLU A 97 -3.38 -0.16 -2.37
C GLU A 97 -2.03 0.54 -2.22
N THR A 98 -1.54 1.09 -3.34
CA THR A 98 -0.22 1.73 -3.42
C THR A 98 -0.24 3.17 -2.92
N TRP A 99 -1.31 3.90 -3.23
CA TRP A 99 -1.34 5.35 -3.09
C TRP A 99 -1.88 5.78 -1.74
N THR A 100 -1.06 6.55 -1.01
CA THR A 100 -1.61 7.50 -0.05
C THR A 100 -1.98 8.77 -0.81
N VAL A 101 -3.15 9.35 -0.56
CA VAL A 101 -3.60 10.58 -1.22
C VAL A 101 -3.82 11.67 -0.18
N GLN A 102 -3.16 12.82 -0.36
CA GLN A 102 -3.16 13.94 0.59
C GLN A 102 -3.52 15.27 -0.07
N ALA A 103 -3.97 16.23 0.72
CA ALA A 103 -4.32 17.56 0.22
C ALA A 103 -3.09 18.43 -0.14
N SER A 104 -1.99 18.28 0.59
CA SER A 104 -0.76 19.06 0.49
C SER A 104 0.42 18.32 1.16
N PRO A 105 1.68 18.71 0.91
CA PRO A 105 2.85 18.10 1.55
C PRO A 105 3.09 18.54 3.01
N ASP A 106 2.17 19.29 3.60
CA ASP A 106 2.29 19.80 4.96
C ASP A 106 2.08 18.68 5.99
N LYS A 107 2.76 18.76 7.14
CA LYS A 107 2.69 17.72 8.18
C LYS A 107 1.28 17.45 8.72
N ASN A 108 0.41 18.46 8.71
CA ASN A 108 -0.98 18.36 9.20
C ASN A 108 -1.99 18.38 8.05
N SER A 109 -1.58 17.93 6.86
CA SER A 109 -2.46 17.91 5.70
C SER A 109 -3.58 16.88 5.84
N THR A 110 -4.72 17.16 5.23
CA THR A 110 -5.82 16.20 5.14
C THR A 110 -5.38 14.99 4.32
N VAL A 111 -5.51 13.81 4.90
CA VAL A 111 -5.38 12.52 4.19
C VAL A 111 -6.74 12.14 3.65
N TRP A 112 -6.83 11.96 2.33
CA TRP A 112 -8.04 11.53 1.64
C TRP A 112 -8.16 10.01 1.61
N PHE A 113 -7.04 9.34 1.31
CA PHE A 113 -6.95 7.88 1.25
C PHE A 113 -5.61 7.43 1.83
N ASP A 114 -5.64 6.35 2.61
CA ASP A 114 -4.44 5.66 3.08
C ASP A 114 -4.07 4.53 2.13
N SER A 115 -2.78 4.31 1.92
CA SER A 115 -2.31 3.07 1.30
C SER A 115 -2.67 1.84 2.14
N TYR A 116 -2.69 0.68 1.49
CA TYR A 116 -2.84 -0.63 2.12
C TYR A 116 -1.76 -1.56 1.56
N GLU A 117 -0.55 -1.44 2.10
CA GLU A 117 0.66 -2.09 1.60
C GLU A 117 1.50 -2.70 2.73
N CYS A 118 2.68 -3.25 2.39
CA CYS A 118 3.55 -3.98 3.31
C CYS A 118 3.81 -3.24 4.62
N SER A 119 4.19 -1.96 4.58
CA SER A 119 4.50 -1.16 5.76
C SER A 119 3.29 -1.02 6.68
N LYS A 120 2.09 -0.85 6.10
CA LYS A 120 0.83 -0.77 6.85
C LYS A 120 0.50 -2.08 7.54
N PHE A 121 0.77 -3.23 6.93
CA PHE A 121 0.63 -4.53 7.58
C PHE A 121 1.58 -4.69 8.77
N ILE A 122 2.85 -4.27 8.62
CA ILE A 122 3.81 -4.27 9.74
C ILE A 122 3.35 -3.39 10.89
N LEU A 123 2.87 -2.18 10.59
CA LEU A 123 2.33 -1.25 11.59
C LEU A 123 1.09 -1.83 12.30
N ARG A 124 0.16 -2.46 11.57
CA ARG A 124 -0.99 -3.15 12.18
C ARG A 124 -0.55 -4.32 13.06
N THR A 125 0.46 -5.08 12.62
CA THR A 125 1.04 -6.19 13.41
C THR A 125 1.65 -5.67 14.71
N TYR A 126 2.43 -4.58 14.66
CA TYR A 126 3.00 -3.97 15.85
C TYR A 126 1.94 -3.40 16.77
N GLN A 127 0.90 -2.75 16.23
CA GLN A 127 -0.23 -2.27 17.03
C GLN A 127 -0.93 -3.43 17.73
N LYS A 128 -1.20 -4.53 17.00
CA LYS A 128 -1.82 -5.72 17.58
C LYS A 128 -0.98 -6.29 18.72
N LEU A 129 0.34 -6.37 18.57
CA LEU A 129 1.24 -6.82 19.63
C LEU A 129 1.23 -5.85 20.82
N ALA A 130 1.17 -4.54 20.59
CA ALA A 130 1.07 -3.53 21.65
C ALA A 130 -0.26 -3.66 22.43
N ASP A 131 -1.37 -3.94 21.75
CA ASP A 131 -2.68 -4.19 22.37
C ASP A 131 -2.66 -5.45 23.24
N LEU A 132 -1.87 -6.45 22.84
CA LEU A 132 -1.61 -7.66 23.63
C LEU A 132 -0.64 -7.42 24.80
N GLY A 133 -0.04 -6.23 24.90
CA GLY A 133 0.86 -5.84 25.99
C GLY A 133 2.35 -5.97 25.69
N ALA A 134 2.75 -6.13 24.42
CA ALA A 134 4.16 -6.06 24.04
C ALA A 134 4.72 -4.66 24.30
N VAL A 135 5.96 -4.60 24.77
CA VAL A 135 6.68 -3.35 25.00
C VAL A 135 7.78 -3.23 23.94
N PHE A 136 7.68 -2.20 23.12
CA PHE A 136 8.64 -1.92 22.06
C PHE A 136 9.83 -1.13 22.59
N ARG A 137 11.01 -1.39 22.01
CA ARG A 137 12.22 -0.59 22.28
C ARG A 137 12.04 0.80 21.70
N LYS A 138 12.65 1.81 22.35
CA LYS A 138 12.70 3.17 21.84
C LYS A 138 13.75 3.28 20.74
N ILE A 139 13.37 2.90 19.53
CA ILE A 139 14.19 3.02 18.32
C ILE A 139 13.39 3.77 17.26
N GLN A 140 14.10 4.50 16.41
CA GLN A 140 13.50 5.17 15.26
C GLN A 140 13.17 4.13 14.17
N THR A 141 11.92 4.14 13.69
CA THR A 141 11.47 3.32 12.56
C THR A 141 10.95 4.22 11.47
N ASN A 142 11.52 4.10 10.27
CA ASN A 142 11.11 4.87 9.10
C ASN A 142 10.54 3.94 8.04
N TYR A 143 9.50 4.40 7.36
CA TYR A 143 8.76 3.64 6.35
C TYR A 143 8.64 4.45 5.07
N THR A 144 8.56 3.75 3.94
CA THR A 144 8.32 4.37 2.64
C THR A 144 6.84 4.66 2.47
N SER A 145 6.51 5.87 2.00
CA SER A 145 5.16 6.18 1.50
C SER A 145 5.24 6.80 0.12
N ILE A 146 4.37 6.36 -0.78
CA ILE A 146 4.18 6.95 -2.11
C ILE A 146 2.89 7.79 -2.05
N ILE A 147 3.04 9.10 -2.16
CA ILE A 147 1.97 10.06 -1.90
C ILE A 147 1.59 10.78 -3.20
N LEU A 148 0.30 10.79 -3.51
CA LEU A 148 -0.31 11.69 -4.49
C LEU A 148 -0.88 12.92 -3.79
N PHE A 149 -0.73 14.10 -4.40
CA PHE A 149 -1.32 15.34 -3.89
C PHE A 149 -2.49 15.78 -4.76
N SER A 150 -3.63 16.02 -4.12
CA SER A 150 -4.89 16.30 -4.80
C SER A 150 -5.74 17.30 -4.01
N GLY A 151 -6.64 18.02 -4.69
CA GLY A 151 -7.83 18.58 -4.03
C GLY A 151 -8.76 17.49 -3.50
N GLU A 152 -9.93 17.90 -3.03
CA GLU A 152 -10.95 16.96 -2.56
C GLU A 152 -11.34 15.97 -3.67
N PRO A 153 -11.24 14.65 -3.42
CA PRO A 153 -11.61 13.63 -4.39
C PRO A 153 -13.10 13.69 -4.74
N ILE A 154 -13.41 13.43 -6.00
CA ILE A 154 -14.79 13.38 -6.49
C ILE A 154 -15.17 11.92 -6.75
N TYR A 155 -16.21 11.44 -6.08
CA TYR A 155 -16.76 10.11 -6.31
C TYR A 155 -17.34 9.99 -7.72
N LEU A 156 -16.94 8.95 -8.45
CA LEU A 156 -17.43 8.70 -9.82
C LEU A 156 -18.42 7.55 -9.90
N GLY A 157 -18.33 6.58 -9.00
CA GLY A 157 -19.15 5.37 -9.01
C GLY A 157 -18.33 4.08 -8.94
N ASN A 158 -19.03 2.97 -8.99
CA ASN A 158 -18.43 1.63 -9.05
C ASN A 158 -18.34 1.12 -10.49
N GLU A 159 -17.83 -0.10 -10.65
CA GLU A 159 -17.65 -0.72 -11.97
C GLU A 159 -18.94 -0.78 -12.79
N THR A 160 -20.05 -1.22 -12.20
CA THR A 160 -21.31 -1.41 -12.93
C THR A 160 -21.99 -0.09 -13.25
N SER A 161 -21.88 0.93 -12.39
CA SER A 161 -22.47 2.25 -12.62
C SER A 161 -21.71 3.05 -13.69
N ILE A 162 -20.42 2.81 -13.88
CA ILE A 162 -19.58 3.51 -14.87
C ILE A 162 -19.54 2.76 -16.20
N PHE A 163 -19.22 1.46 -16.16
CA PHE A 163 -18.95 0.65 -17.36
C PHE A 163 -20.13 -0.22 -17.80
N GLY A 164 -21.20 -0.28 -17.02
CA GLY A 164 -22.40 -1.06 -17.36
C GLY A 164 -23.25 -0.44 -18.48
N PRO A 165 -24.33 -1.11 -18.91
CA PRO A 165 -25.16 -0.68 -20.04
C PRO A 165 -25.78 0.71 -19.89
N GLN A 166 -26.05 1.14 -18.65
CA GLN A 166 -26.59 2.46 -18.30
C GLN A 166 -25.51 3.46 -17.85
N GLY A 167 -24.24 3.05 -17.90
CA GLY A 167 -23.12 3.87 -17.45
C GLY A 167 -22.76 5.00 -18.41
N ASN A 168 -22.00 5.96 -17.90
CA ASN A 168 -21.54 7.09 -18.69
C ASN A 168 -20.39 6.67 -19.62
N LYS A 169 -20.71 6.45 -20.89
CA LYS A 169 -19.75 6.01 -21.93
C LYS A 169 -18.56 6.95 -22.10
N THR A 170 -18.77 8.25 -21.95
CA THR A 170 -17.69 9.25 -22.08
C THR A 170 -16.73 9.13 -20.90
N LEU A 171 -17.25 8.99 -19.68
CA LEU A 171 -16.43 8.78 -18.48
C LEU A 171 -15.69 7.45 -18.53
N ALA A 172 -16.37 6.38 -18.92
CA ALA A 172 -15.77 5.05 -19.09
C ALA A 172 -14.60 5.08 -20.09
N ALA A 173 -14.78 5.75 -21.23
CA ALA A 173 -13.72 5.93 -22.21
C ALA A 173 -12.55 6.76 -21.65
N ALA A 174 -12.83 7.83 -20.90
CA ALA A 174 -11.81 8.66 -20.28
C ALA A 174 -10.96 7.89 -19.25
N ILE A 175 -11.59 7.07 -18.40
CA ILE A 175 -10.89 6.24 -17.41
C ILE A 175 -10.00 5.19 -18.11
N ARG A 176 -10.53 4.50 -19.12
CA ARG A 176 -9.75 3.53 -19.90
C ARG A 176 -8.59 4.18 -20.62
N ASP A 177 -8.84 5.33 -21.24
CA ASP A 177 -7.81 6.09 -21.92
C ASP A 177 -6.73 6.51 -20.92
N PHE A 178 -7.10 7.01 -19.73
CA PHE A 178 -6.18 7.35 -18.63
C PHE A 178 -5.25 6.19 -18.27
N TYR A 179 -5.77 4.98 -18.09
CA TYR A 179 -4.97 3.82 -17.68
C TYR A 179 -4.11 3.21 -18.79
N ASN A 180 -4.46 3.42 -20.07
CA ASN A 180 -3.80 2.76 -21.19
C ASN A 180 -2.25 2.94 -21.26
N PRO A 181 -1.67 4.11 -20.95
CA PRO A 181 -0.21 4.31 -20.94
C PRO A 181 0.55 3.57 -19.83
N PHE A 182 -0.12 3.06 -18.80
CA PHE A 182 0.54 2.39 -17.68
C PHE A 182 0.78 0.89 -17.91
N LYS A 183 0.47 0.40 -19.12
CA LYS A 183 0.70 -0.99 -19.53
C LYS A 183 2.19 -1.27 -19.76
N PRO A 184 2.61 -2.55 -19.75
CA PRO A 184 3.95 -2.93 -20.19
C PRO A 184 4.24 -2.51 -21.64
N HIS A 185 5.35 -1.81 -21.85
CA HIS A 185 5.75 -1.29 -23.15
C HIS A 185 6.49 -2.35 -23.98
N GLN A 186 6.19 -2.44 -25.27
CA GLN A 186 6.85 -3.36 -26.19
C GLN A 186 8.07 -2.74 -26.87
N SER A 187 8.21 -1.41 -26.80
CA SER A 187 9.34 -0.69 -27.38
C SER A 187 9.67 0.59 -26.62
N VAL A 188 10.90 1.07 -26.77
CA VAL A 188 11.36 2.35 -26.21
C VAL A 188 10.56 3.54 -26.76
N ARG A 189 10.17 3.48 -28.04
CA ARG A 189 9.33 4.52 -28.65
C ARG A 189 7.97 4.62 -27.98
N GLU A 190 7.33 3.47 -27.75
CA GLU A 190 6.04 3.40 -27.06
C GLU A 190 6.17 3.97 -25.64
N PHE A 191 7.23 3.59 -24.91
CA PHE A 191 7.53 4.12 -23.58
C PHE A 191 7.57 5.65 -23.53
N PHE A 192 8.29 6.31 -24.44
CA PHE A 192 8.34 7.78 -24.43
C PHE A 192 6.98 8.42 -24.76
N VAL A 193 6.25 7.86 -25.73
CA VAL A 193 4.90 8.34 -26.08
C VAL A 193 3.96 8.24 -24.89
N ASP A 194 3.99 7.12 -24.18
CA ASP A 194 3.12 6.88 -23.04
C ASP A 194 3.55 7.70 -21.81
N LEU A 195 4.84 7.92 -21.60
CA LEU A 195 5.36 8.86 -20.60
C LEU A 195 4.84 10.29 -20.84
N PHE A 196 4.86 10.78 -22.09
CA PHE A 196 4.31 12.09 -22.41
C PHE A 196 2.81 12.19 -22.13
N LYS A 197 2.03 11.14 -22.42
CA LYS A 197 0.59 11.10 -22.08
C LYS A 197 0.36 11.13 -20.57
N ILE A 198 1.18 10.43 -19.79
CA ILE A 198 1.07 10.44 -18.32
C ILE A 198 1.34 11.85 -17.78
N ILE A 199 2.40 12.51 -18.26
CA ILE A 199 2.72 13.89 -17.89
C ILE A 199 1.59 14.84 -18.28
N ASP A 200 1.10 14.75 -19.51
CA ASP A 200 -0.01 15.58 -20.00
C ASP A 200 -1.25 15.46 -19.12
N ARG A 201 -1.66 14.23 -18.78
CA ARG A 201 -2.87 14.01 -17.95
C ARG A 201 -2.67 14.41 -16.50
N VAL A 202 -1.61 13.92 -15.86
CA VAL A 202 -1.41 14.08 -14.41
C VAL A 202 -0.93 15.48 -14.06
N ILE A 203 -0.01 16.05 -14.85
CA ILE A 203 0.67 17.31 -14.54
C ILE A 203 0.08 18.51 -15.30
N LEU A 204 -0.27 18.38 -16.58
CA LEU A 204 -0.80 19.53 -17.34
C LEU A 204 -2.32 19.68 -17.17
N ASN A 205 -3.05 18.56 -17.23
CA ASN A 205 -4.51 18.55 -17.10
C ASN A 205 -5.00 18.35 -15.66
N HIS A 206 -4.09 18.03 -14.73
CA HIS A 206 -4.38 17.82 -13.29
C HIS A 206 -5.37 16.68 -13.03
N GLN A 207 -5.28 15.60 -13.79
CA GLN A 207 -6.21 14.47 -13.76
C GLN A 207 -5.54 13.19 -13.30
N PHE A 208 -6.12 12.55 -12.29
CA PHE A 208 -5.79 11.19 -11.92
C PHE A 208 -7.06 10.44 -11.54
N TYR A 209 -7.21 9.21 -12.04
CA TYR A 209 -8.30 8.33 -11.64
C TYR A 209 -7.76 7.30 -10.65
N LEU A 210 -8.33 7.29 -9.44
CA LEU A 210 -8.00 6.35 -8.39
C LEU A 210 -9.06 5.26 -8.33
N PHE A 211 -8.63 4.01 -8.16
CA PHE A 211 -9.50 2.90 -7.84
C PHE A 211 -9.27 2.51 -6.39
N TYR A 212 -10.28 2.68 -5.54
CA TYR A 212 -10.17 2.46 -4.10
C TYR A 212 -11.48 1.84 -3.59
N ASN A 213 -11.40 0.79 -2.76
CA ASN A 213 -12.58 0.07 -2.25
C ASN A 213 -13.56 -0.41 -3.33
N LEU A 214 -13.05 -0.86 -4.49
CA LEU A 214 -13.86 -1.28 -5.64
C LEU A 214 -14.66 -0.16 -6.32
N GLU A 215 -14.27 1.09 -6.07
CA GLU A 215 -14.91 2.29 -6.60
C GLU A 215 -13.89 3.20 -7.30
N TYR A 216 -14.37 4.04 -8.21
CA TYR A 216 -13.56 5.00 -8.95
C TYR A 216 -13.75 6.41 -8.42
N TRP A 217 -12.63 7.12 -8.29
CA TRP A 217 -12.55 8.48 -7.79
C TRP A 217 -11.73 9.33 -8.75
N PHE A 218 -12.16 10.56 -8.98
CA PHE A 218 -11.36 11.55 -9.68
C PHE A 218 -10.57 12.38 -8.67
N LEU A 219 -9.27 12.48 -8.88
CA LEU A 219 -8.36 13.28 -8.07
C LEU A 219 -7.96 14.54 -8.86
N PRO A 220 -8.42 15.74 -8.46
CA PRO A 220 -7.93 17.00 -9.01
C PRO A 220 -6.50 17.27 -8.52
N MET A 221 -5.51 16.81 -9.28
CA MET A 221 -4.11 16.78 -8.85
C MET A 221 -3.55 18.17 -8.57
N LYS A 222 -2.68 18.26 -7.57
CA LYS A 222 -2.02 19.50 -7.13
C LYS A 222 -0.52 19.29 -7.03
N SER A 223 0.27 20.32 -7.34
CA SER A 223 1.71 20.32 -7.10
C SER A 223 2.01 20.02 -5.61
N PRO A 224 2.99 19.16 -5.27
CA PRO A 224 4.03 18.59 -6.15
C PRO A 224 3.63 17.31 -6.91
N TYR A 225 2.33 17.00 -6.99
CA TYR A 225 1.69 15.88 -7.70
C TYR A 225 2.00 14.51 -7.11
N LEU A 226 3.28 14.19 -6.94
CA LEU A 226 3.76 12.93 -6.39
C LEU A 226 5.00 13.17 -5.53
N LYS A 227 5.08 12.50 -4.37
CA LYS A 227 6.29 12.46 -3.56
C LYS A 227 6.49 11.07 -2.98
N ILE A 228 7.73 10.59 -3.01
CA ILE A 228 8.13 9.36 -2.32
C ILE A 228 8.91 9.80 -1.09
N ILE A 229 8.36 9.49 0.09
CA ILE A 229 8.96 9.87 1.37
C ILE A 229 9.49 8.64 2.11
N TYR A 230 10.42 8.87 3.04
CA TYR A 230 10.93 7.86 3.96
C TYR A 230 10.99 8.48 5.35
N GLU A 231 9.84 8.51 6.02
CA GLU A 231 9.61 9.28 7.23
C GLU A 231 9.39 8.38 8.44
N GLU A 232 9.63 8.94 9.62
CA GLU A 232 9.49 8.22 10.88
C GLU A 232 8.02 7.96 11.18
N VAL A 233 7.70 6.70 11.47
CA VAL A 233 6.45 6.30 12.12
C VAL A 233 6.85 5.60 13.42
N PRO A 234 6.60 6.21 14.59
CA PRO A 234 7.02 5.64 15.85
C PRO A 234 6.40 4.27 16.13
N LEU A 235 7.16 3.39 16.79
CA LEU A 235 6.63 2.15 17.32
C LEU A 235 5.50 2.43 18.32
N PRO A 236 4.43 1.62 18.34
CA PRO A 236 3.27 1.86 19.17
C PRO A 236 3.62 1.75 20.66
N VAL A 237 3.00 2.62 21.45
CA VAL A 237 3.03 2.54 22.91
C VAL A 237 1.74 1.83 23.34
N GLY A 238 1.85 0.68 24.01
CA GLY A 238 0.69 -0.11 24.42
C GLY A 238 -0.32 0.72 25.22
N SER A 239 -1.60 0.45 25.03
CA SER A 239 -2.75 1.16 25.64
C SER A 239 -2.74 1.23 27.17
N LYS A 240 -1.96 0.36 27.84
CA LYS A 240 -1.73 0.43 29.30
C LYS A 240 -0.79 1.54 29.75
N ALA A 241 0.01 2.12 28.86
CA ALA A 241 0.90 3.24 29.20
C ALA A 241 0.17 4.60 29.18
N SER A 242 -0.93 4.72 28.43
CA SER A 242 -1.76 5.93 28.38
C SER A 242 -2.73 6.05 29.57
N SER A 243 -2.86 5.02 30.41
CA SER A 243 -3.68 5.05 31.63
C SER A 243 -2.93 5.59 32.86
N GLY A 244 -1.77 6.20 32.65
CA GLY A 244 -0.88 6.66 33.71
C GLY A 244 -0.40 8.09 33.53
N ILE A 245 -1.34 9.04 33.34
CA ILE A 245 -1.23 10.44 33.78
C ILE A 245 -2.63 10.88 34.23
#